data_AF-A0A8T5M506-F1
#
_entry.id   AF-A0A8T5M506-F1
#
_cell.length_a   1.000
_cell.length_b   1.000
_cell.length_c   1.000
_cell.angle_alpha   90.00
_cell.angle_beta   90.00
_cell.angle_gamma   90.00
#
_symmetry.space_group_name_H-M   'P 1'
#
loop_
_entity.id
_entity.type
_entity.pdbx_description
1 polymer ?
#
loop_
_entity_poly.entity_id
_entity_poly.type
_entity_poly.pdbx_seq_one_letter_code
_entity_poly.pdbx_strand_id
1 'polypeptide(L)'
;MDIRKIRTCERCKNSVPLEKVRLYPKGLDNNLLICEDCCNKLKSSGTKPEQKKPVQNIPPNVVYLHCLRCKYSFKVDKNKADVLHKVLCPYCGKTDKIKEHVGYQETQKF
;
A
#
# COMPACT_ATOMS: atom_id res chain seq x y z
N MET A 1 32.01 -21.49 34.38
CA MET A 1 31.76 -20.04 34.52
C MET A 1 30.39 -19.74 33.94
N ASP A 2 29.36 -19.67 34.78
CA ASP A 2 28.04 -19.18 34.37
C ASP A 2 28.12 -17.67 34.14
N ILE A 3 28.42 -17.29 32.90
CA ILE A 3 28.24 -15.93 32.43
C ILE A 3 26.73 -15.69 32.47
N ARG A 4 26.22 -15.17 33.59
CA ARG A 4 24.83 -14.70 33.67
C ARG A 4 24.71 -13.54 32.69
N LYS A 5 24.27 -13.85 31.46
CA LYS A 5 24.12 -12.88 30.38
C LYS A 5 22.96 -11.96 30.75
N ILE A 6 23.28 -10.86 31.43
CA ILE A 6 22.32 -9.82 31.81
C ILE A 6 22.48 -8.66 30.83
N ARG A 7 21.38 -8.04 30.43
CA ARG A 7 21.33 -6.85 29.58
C ARG A 7 20.42 -5.81 30.18
N THR A 8 20.67 -4.54 29.87
CA THR A 8 19.86 -3.43 30.36
C THR A 8 18.80 -3.08 29.32
N CYS A 9 17.54 -3.00 29.74
CA CYS A 9 16.46 -2.52 28.88
C CYS A 9 16.63 -1.02 28.61
N GLU A 10 16.62 -0.59 27.36
CA GLU A 10 16.79 0.82 26.98
C GLU A 10 15.57 1.69 27.36
N ARG A 11 14.43 1.07 27.65
CA ARG A 11 13.19 1.78 28.02
C ARG A 11 13.06 2.01 29.53
N CYS A 12 13.18 0.97 30.34
CA CYS A 12 13.00 1.05 31.80
C CYS A 12 14.32 1.07 32.58
N LYS A 13 15.47 0.90 31.91
CA LYS A 13 16.82 0.87 32.51
C LYS A 13 17.05 -0.24 33.54
N ASN A 14 16.15 -1.21 33.64
CA ASN A 14 16.32 -2.37 34.50
C ASN A 14 17.26 -3.40 33.87
N SER A 15 18.05 -4.06 34.72
CA SER A 15 18.88 -5.20 34.38
C SER A 15 18.02 -6.46 34.29
N VAL A 16 17.93 -7.04 33.10
CA VAL A 16 17.12 -8.23 32.79
C VAL A 16 17.99 -9.34 32.19
N PRO A 17 17.69 -10.62 32.46
CA PRO A 17 18.36 -11.74 31.80
C PRO A 17 18.19 -11.65 30.29
N LEU A 18 19.22 -12.00 29.52
CA LEU A 18 19.23 -11.94 28.05
C LEU A 18 18.03 -12.63 27.41
N GLU A 19 17.54 -13.72 28.03
CA GLU A 19 16.37 -14.49 27.59
C GLU A 19 15.06 -13.68 27.62
N LYS A 20 14.98 -12.66 28.48
CA LYS A 20 13.80 -11.81 28.67
C LYS A 20 13.90 -10.47 27.96
N VAL A 21 14.87 -10.33 27.05
CA VAL A 21 15.11 -9.10 26.29
C VAL A 21 14.84 -9.35 24.81
N ARG A 22 14.18 -8.40 24.14
CA ARG A 22 13.81 -8.48 22.73
C ARG A 22 14.19 -7.20 22.01
N LEU A 23 14.46 -7.31 20.71
CA LEU A 23 14.60 -6.15 19.83
C LEU A 23 13.22 -5.66 19.41
N TYR A 24 13.02 -4.34 19.48
CA TYR A 24 11.80 -3.67 19.07
C TYR A 24 12.12 -2.58 18.04
N PRO A 25 11.53 -2.63 16.83
CA PRO A 25 11.84 -1.65 15.78
C PRO A 25 11.30 -0.26 16.15
N LYS A 26 12.15 0.76 16.03
CA LYS A 26 11.80 2.18 16.20
C LYS A 26 12.20 2.93 14.94
N GLY A 27 11.36 2.85 13.90
CA GLY A 27 11.61 3.46 12.60
C GLY A 27 12.15 2.46 11.57
N LEU A 28 12.79 2.98 10.52
CA LEU A 28 13.27 2.18 9.38
C LEU A 28 14.55 1.38 9.70
N ASP A 29 15.50 1.98 10.43
CA ASP A 29 16.84 1.38 10.63
C ASP A 29 17.27 1.23 12.09
N ASN A 30 16.44 1.63 13.06
CA ASN A 30 16.80 1.57 14.47
C ASN A 30 16.00 0.49 15.21
N ASN A 31 16.72 -0.36 15.95
CA ASN A 31 16.12 -1.36 16.84
C ASN A 31 16.49 -1.03 18.29
N LEU A 32 15.50 -1.03 19.17
CA LEU A 32 15.69 -0.86 20.61
C LEU A 32 15.71 -2.20 21.32
N LEU A 33 16.64 -2.38 22.25
CA LEU A 33 16.72 -3.54 23.11
C LEU A 33 15.87 -3.32 24.37
N ILE A 34 14.74 -4.02 24.48
CA ILE A 34 13.75 -3.82 25.55
C ILE A 34 13.38 -5.13 26.26
N CYS A 35 12.98 -5.05 27.52
CA CYS A 35 12.45 -6.21 28.25
C CYS A 35 11.06 -6.62 27.73
N GLU A 36 10.66 -7.85 28.02
CA GLU A 36 9.35 -8.40 27.64
C GLU A 36 8.17 -7.54 28.13
N ASP A 37 8.22 -7.05 29.37
CA ASP A 37 7.17 -6.16 29.91
C ASP A 37 7.03 -4.85 29.13
N CYS A 38 8.17 -4.26 28.76
CA CYS A 38 8.21 -3.05 27.95
C CYS A 38 7.70 -3.32 26.53
N CYS A 39 8.00 -4.49 25.97
CA CYS A 39 7.52 -4.93 24.66
C CYS A 39 6.00 -5.10 24.66
N ASN A 40 5.45 -5.75 25.67
CA ASN A 40 4.00 -5.96 25.82
C ASN A 40 3.25 -4.63 25.97
N LYS A 41 3.80 -3.69 26.76
CA LYS A 41 3.24 -2.33 26.87
C LYS A 41 3.22 -1.58 25.54
N LEU A 42 4.27 -1.73 24.70
CA LEU A 42 4.30 -1.10 23.37
C LEU A 42 3.27 -1.70 22.43
N LYS A 43 3.12 -3.04 22.45
CA LYS A 43 2.12 -3.75 21.65
C LYS A 43 0.69 -3.37 22.03
N SER A 44 0.42 -3.15 23.32
CA SER A 44 -0.91 -2.71 23.79
C SER A 44 -1.20 -1.22 23.51
N SER A 45 -0.16 -0.38 23.45
CA SER A 45 -0.30 1.06 23.13
C SER A 45 -0.32 1.34 21.63
N GLY A 46 0.14 0.39 20.81
CA GLY A 46 0.03 0.46 19.36
C GLY A 46 -1.44 0.40 18.99
N THR A 47 -1.93 1.49 18.39
CA THR A 47 -3.25 1.60 17.78
C THR A 47 -3.60 0.28 17.11
N LYS A 48 -4.77 -0.28 17.44
CA LYS A 48 -5.32 -1.49 16.81
C LYS A 48 -5.01 -1.44 15.31
N PRO A 49 -4.57 -2.55 14.68
CA PRO A 49 -4.36 -2.55 13.24
C PRO A 49 -5.61 -1.98 12.62
N GLU A 50 -5.47 -0.84 11.96
CA GLU A 50 -6.53 -0.21 11.20
C GLU A 50 -7.17 -1.35 10.40
N GLN A 51 -8.43 -1.65 10.68
CA GLN A 51 -9.15 -2.71 9.99
C GLN A 51 -9.06 -2.35 8.52
N LYS A 52 -8.13 -2.99 7.80
CA LYS A 52 -8.03 -2.86 6.36
C LYS A 52 -9.37 -3.33 5.88
N LYS A 53 -10.21 -2.37 5.46
CA LYS A 53 -11.51 -2.67 4.86
C LYS A 53 -11.24 -3.75 3.81
N PRO A 54 -12.07 -4.80 3.74
CA PRO A 54 -11.87 -5.86 2.76
C PRO A 54 -11.66 -5.22 1.39
N VAL A 55 -10.65 -5.67 0.66
CA VAL A 55 -10.35 -5.19 -0.69
C VAL A 55 -11.60 -5.41 -1.52
N GLN A 56 -12.35 -4.34 -1.75
CA GLN A 56 -13.50 -4.40 -2.63
C GLN A 56 -12.96 -4.53 -4.05
N ASN A 57 -13.30 -5.63 -4.72
CA ASN A 57 -13.14 -5.77 -6.17
C ASN A 57 -14.12 -4.81 -6.84
N ILE A 58 -13.77 -3.53 -6.88
CA ILE A 58 -14.51 -2.55 -7.66
C ILE A 58 -14.18 -2.88 -9.12
N PRO A 59 -15.17 -3.24 -9.96
CA PRO A 59 -14.91 -3.52 -11.36
C PRO A 59 -14.25 -2.29 -12.00
N PRO A 60 -13.17 -2.46 -12.78
CA PRO A 60 -12.50 -1.33 -13.39
C PRO A 60 -13.48 -0.62 -14.32
N ASN A 61 -13.65 0.69 -14.13
CA ASN A 61 -14.45 1.53 -15.02
C ASN A 61 -13.65 1.76 -16.31
N VAL A 62 -13.68 0.77 -17.20
CA VAL A 62 -12.91 0.75 -18.44
C VAL A 62 -13.69 1.45 -19.54
N VAL A 63 -13.02 2.30 -20.30
CA VAL A 63 -13.56 2.97 -21.49
C VAL A 63 -12.72 2.62 -22.70
N TYR A 64 -13.39 2.49 -23.84
CA TYR A 64 -12.74 2.32 -25.12
C TYR A 64 -12.52 3.68 -25.77
N LEU A 65 -11.26 3.95 -26.09
CA LEU A 65 -10.84 5.13 -26.83
C LEU A 65 -10.32 4.73 -28.20
N HIS A 66 -10.52 5.61 -29.15
CA HIS A 66 -10.07 5.44 -30.53
C HIS A 66 -9.22 6.63 -30.95
N CYS A 67 -8.00 6.36 -31.43
CA CYS A 67 -7.13 7.38 -31.99
C CYS A 67 -7.43 7.59 -33.48
N LEU A 68 -7.83 8.80 -33.87
CA LEU A 68 -8.16 9.14 -35.26
C LEU A 68 -6.93 9.20 -36.18
N ARG A 69 -5.72 9.20 -35.62
CA ARG A 69 -4.47 9.35 -36.39
C ARG A 69 -3.97 8.01 -36.92
N CYS A 70 -3.93 6.99 -36.05
CA CYS A 70 -3.51 5.63 -36.38
C CYS A 70 -4.67 4.65 -36.52
N LYS A 71 -5.92 5.09 -36.28
CA LYS A 71 -7.14 4.25 -36.29
C LYS A 71 -7.08 3.08 -35.30
N TYR A 72 -6.32 3.23 -34.22
CA TYR A 72 -6.17 2.21 -33.18
C TYR A 72 -7.15 2.44 -32.04
N SER A 73 -7.86 1.38 -31.65
CA SER A 73 -8.76 1.34 -30.48
C SER A 73 -8.06 0.71 -29.29
N PHE A 74 -8.17 1.32 -28.11
CA PHE A 74 -7.54 0.85 -26.88
C PHE A 74 -8.40 1.12 -25.65
N LYS A 75 -8.18 0.34 -24.60
CA LYS A 75 -8.94 0.38 -23.35
C LYS A 75 -8.19 1.22 -22.31
N VAL A 76 -8.91 2.04 -21.55
CA VAL A 76 -8.35 2.89 -20.51
C VAL A 76 -9.23 2.89 -19.27
N ASP A 77 -8.63 2.78 -18.09
CA ASP A 77 -9.33 2.93 -16.81
C ASP A 77 -9.68 4.41 -16.58
N LYS A 78 -10.98 4.77 -16.57
CA LYS A 78 -11.47 6.14 -16.28
C LYS A 78 -10.90 6.69 -14.97
N ASN A 79 -10.85 5.84 -13.94
CA ASN A 79 -10.38 6.22 -12.60
C ASN A 79 -8.89 6.60 -12.55
N LYS A 80 -8.08 6.15 -13.52
CA LYS A 80 -6.64 6.45 -13.57
C LYS A 80 -6.32 7.56 -14.58
N ALA A 81 -7.13 7.68 -15.63
CA ALA A 81 -6.93 8.62 -16.72
C ALA A 81 -7.22 10.07 -16.36
N ASP A 82 -8.17 10.33 -15.45
CA ASP A 82 -8.61 11.70 -15.14
C ASP A 82 -7.72 12.40 -14.10
N VAL A 83 -7.09 11.63 -13.21
CA VAL A 83 -6.51 12.19 -11.97
C VAL A 83 -5.02 12.52 -12.09
N LEU A 84 -4.24 11.82 -12.93
CA LEU A 84 -2.78 12.00 -12.96
C LEU A 84 -2.15 12.24 -14.34
N HIS A 85 -2.66 11.62 -15.43
CA HIS A 85 -1.95 11.62 -16.72
C HIS A 85 -2.86 11.77 -17.94
N LYS A 86 -2.48 12.67 -18.86
CA LYS A 86 -3.12 12.78 -20.18
C LYS A 86 -3.01 11.44 -20.91
N VAL A 87 -4.13 10.96 -21.45
CA VAL A 87 -4.16 9.69 -22.18
C VAL A 87 -3.35 9.79 -23.47
N LEU A 88 -2.36 8.91 -23.61
CA LEU A 88 -1.52 8.78 -24.79
C LEU A 88 -1.98 7.60 -25.63
N CYS A 89 -2.04 7.77 -26.95
CA CYS A 89 -2.24 6.63 -27.83
C CYS A 89 -1.03 5.68 -27.75
N PRO A 90 -1.21 4.38 -27.50
CA PRO A 90 -0.11 3.43 -27.39
C PRO A 90 0.66 3.19 -28.69
N TYR A 91 0.06 3.54 -29.84
CA TYR A 91 0.68 3.31 -31.14
C TYR A 91 1.48 4.52 -31.65
N CYS A 92 0.90 5.73 -31.57
CA CYS A 92 1.55 6.93 -32.09
C CYS A 92 2.15 7.84 -31.01
N GLY A 93 1.94 7.52 -29.73
CA GLY A 93 2.46 8.30 -28.59
C GLY A 93 1.87 9.71 -28.50
N LYS A 94 0.81 10.01 -29.24
CA LYS A 94 0.16 11.32 -29.26
C LYS A 94 -1.05 11.34 -28.36
N THR A 95 -1.26 12.48 -27.71
CA THR A 95 -2.48 12.79 -26.93
C THR A 95 -3.55 13.47 -27.79
N ASP A 96 -3.20 13.89 -29.01
CA ASP A 96 -4.13 14.55 -29.93
C ASP A 96 -5.06 13.57 -30.64
N LYS A 97 -6.28 14.05 -30.95
CA LYS A 97 -7.30 13.34 -31.75
C LYS A 97 -7.69 11.94 -31.23
N ILE A 98 -7.76 11.77 -29.92
CA ILE A 98 -8.34 10.60 -29.25
C ILE A 98 -9.82 10.90 -28.95
N LYS A 99 -10.73 9.99 -29.34
CA LYS A 99 -12.17 10.09 -29.06
C LYS A 99 -12.66 8.88 -28.29
N GLU A 100 -13.64 9.05 -27.41
CA GLU A 100 -14.38 7.93 -26.83
C GLU A 100 -15.13 7.19 -27.92
N HIS A 101 -14.93 5.87 -27.98
CA HIS A 101 -15.67 5.00 -28.87
C HIS A 101 -17.02 4.70 -28.19
N VAL A 102 -18.06 5.46 -28.56
CA VAL A 102 -19.42 5.28 -28.04
C VAL A 102 -20.00 3.99 -28.61
N GLY A 103 -19.69 2.86 -27.97
CA GLY A 103 -20.22 1.55 -28.32
C GLY A 103 -20.44 0.74 -27.06
N TYR A 104 -21.73 0.53 -26.75
CA TYR A 104 -22.31 -0.26 -25.66
C TYR A 104 -22.36 0.40 -24.26
N GLN A 105 -23.50 1.04 -23.97
CA GLN A 105 -24.06 1.02 -22.62
C GLN A 105 -24.68 -0.37 -22.42
N GLU A 106 -24.14 -1.18 -21.53
CA GLU A 106 -24.89 -2.33 -20.98
C GLU A 106 -26.11 -1.76 -20.26
N THR A 107 -27.28 -1.90 -20.89
CA THR A 107 -28.56 -1.67 -20.25
C THR A 107 -28.81 -2.81 -19.26
N GLN A 108 -28.34 -2.64 -18.02
CA GLN A 108 -28.84 -3.44 -16.90
C GLN A 108 -30.29 -3.02 -16.63
N LYS A 109 -31.25 -3.78 -17.19
CA LYS A 109 -32.65 -3.77 -16.77
C LYS A 109 -32.74 -4.43 -15.39
N PHE A 110 -33.27 -3.69 -14.41
CA PHE A 110 -33.79 -4.24 -13.14
C PHE A 110 -35.22 -4.74 -13.35
#